data_AF-A0A8S7K454-F1
#
_entry.id   AF-A0A8S7K454-F1
#
_cell.length_a   1.000
_cell.length_b   1.000
_cell.length_c   1.000
_cell.angle_alpha   90.00
_cell.angle_beta   90.00
_cell.angle_gamma   90.00
#
_symmetry.space_group_name_H-M   'P 1'
#
loop_
_entity.id
_entity.type
_entity.pdbx_description
1 polymer ?
#
loop_
_entity_poly.entity_id
_entity_poly.type
_entity_poly.pdbx_seq_one_letter_code
_entity_poly.pdbx_strand_id
1 'polypeptide(L)' 'MSKLPTGVEIRGRYIRIWFMFRGKRCRETLKGWEITNSNIKKAGNLRSLIVHEINSGEFEYLRRFPQSSTGAKMV' A
#
# COMPACT_ATOMS: atom_id res chain seq x y z
N MET A 1 8.97 1.29 -21.88
CA MET A 1 9.18 1.56 -20.44
C MET A 1 8.01 0.95 -19.67
N SER A 2 8.26 -0.13 -18.93
CA SER A 2 7.20 -0.89 -18.25
C SER A 2 6.56 -0.03 -17.16
N LYS A 3 5.33 0.44 -17.41
CA LYS A 3 4.54 1.22 -16.43
C LYS A 3 4.35 0.38 -15.17
N LEU A 4 4.88 0.85 -14.05
CA LEU A 4 4.52 0.30 -12.75
C LEU A 4 3.02 0.51 -12.51
N PRO A 5 2.33 -0.43 -11.83
CA PRO A 5 0.93 -0.26 -11.49
C PRO A 5 0.71 1.00 -10.65
N THR A 6 -0.42 1.68 -10.86
CA THR A 6 -0.75 2.96 -10.21
C THR A 6 -0.64 2.86 -8.70
N GLY A 7 0.20 3.71 -8.10
CA GLY A 7 0.38 3.74 -6.65
C GLY A 7 1.44 2.78 -6.11
N VAL A 8 2.14 2.02 -6.96
CA VAL A 8 3.28 1.18 -6.57
C VAL A 8 4.59 1.89 -6.91
N GLU A 9 5.45 2.05 -5.92
CA GLU A 9 6.78 2.64 -6.04
C GLU A 9 7.83 1.62 -5.61
N ILE A 10 8.95 1.55 -6.32
CA ILE A 10 10.09 0.72 -5.94
C ILE A 10 11.12 1.64 -5.28
N ARG A 11 11.45 1.40 -4.01
CA ARG A 11 12.44 2.19 -3.26
C ARG A 11 13.61 1.31 -2.85
N GLY A 12 14.68 1.37 -3.64
CA GLY A 12 15.89 0.58 -3.41
C GLY A 12 15.60 -0.92 -3.52
N ARG A 13 15.49 -1.60 -2.38
CA ARG A 13 15.19 -3.05 -2.28
C ARG A 13 13.76 -3.39 -1.84
N TYR A 14 12.90 -2.38 -1.68
CA TYR A 14 11.55 -2.56 -1.16
C TYR A 14 10.48 -2.07 -2.13
N ILE A 15 9.33 -2.72 -2.09
CA ILE A 15 8.11 -2.24 -2.75
C ILE A 15 7.32 -1.36 -1.77
N ARG A 16 6.89 -0.21 -2.23
CA ARG A 16 6.05 0.73 -1.50
C ARG A 16 4.74 0.92 -2.24
N ILE A 17 3.66 1.08 -1.50
CA ILE A 17 2.38 1.49 -2.05
C ILE A 17 1.93 2.80 -1.41
N TRP A 18 1.27 3.64 -2.19
CA TRP A 18 0.62 4.83 -1.68
C TRP A 18 -0.85 4.90 -2.06
N PHE A 19 -1.65 5.38 -1.12
CA PHE A 19 -3.11 5.52 -1.25
C PHE A 19 -3.59 6.69 -0.41
N MET A 20 -4.81 7.16 -0.69
CA MET A 20 -5.48 8.18 0.10
C MET A 20 -6.43 7.50 1.07
N PHE A 21 -6.35 7.85 2.35
CA PHE A 21 -7.27 7.39 3.37
C PHE A 21 -7.73 8.59 4.20
N ARG A 22 -9.05 8.83 4.28
CA ARG A 22 -9.64 9.96 5.02
C ARG A 22 -8.98 11.31 4.72
N GLY A 23 -8.70 11.58 3.44
CA GLY A 23 -8.05 12.82 3.00
C GLY A 23 -6.54 12.91 3.29
N LYS A 24 -5.94 11.91 3.94
CA LYS A 24 -4.50 11.84 4.21
C LYS A 24 -3.80 10.91 3.23
N ARG A 25 -2.61 11.31 2.77
CA ARG A 25 -1.77 10.48 1.90
C ARG A 25 -0.98 9.47 2.74
N CYS A 26 -1.32 8.20 2.58
CA CYS A 26 -0.69 7.07 3.24
C CYS A 26 0.35 6.44 2.33
N ARG A 27 1.53 6.11 2.88
CA ARG A 27 2.64 5.53 2.10
C ARG A 27 3.26 4.37 2.84
N GLU A 28 2.86 3.16 2.49
CA GLU A 28 3.21 1.93 3.18
C GLU A 28 4.27 1.11 2.46
N THR A 29 5.25 0.63 3.22
CA THR A 29 6.32 -0.21 2.69
C THR A 29 5.96 -1.67 2.93
N LEU A 30 5.90 -2.47 1.87
CA LEU A 30 5.62 -3.90 1.95
C LEU A 30 6.89 -4.62 2.41
N LYS A 31 7.07 -4.73 3.73
CA LYS A 31 8.20 -5.47 4.32
C LYS A 31 8.11 -6.95 3.95
N GLY A 32 9.23 -7.57 3.59
CA GLY A 32 9.29 -8.98 3.18
C GLY A 32 8.92 -9.24 1.73
N TRP A 33 8.63 -8.20 0.94
CA TRP A 33 8.34 -8.35 -0.50
C TRP A 33 9.57 -8.00 -1.32
N GLU A 34 10.11 -8.99 -2.01
CA GLU A 34 11.17 -8.78 -3.00
C GLU A 34 10.64 -8.09 -4.25
N ILE A 35 11.52 -7.35 -4.94
CA ILE A 35 11.20 -6.64 -6.18
C ILE A 35 11.14 -7.64 -7.33
N THR A 36 10.05 -8.39 -7.39
CA THR A 36 9.74 -9.29 -8.50
C THR A 36 8.52 -8.79 -9.25
N ASN A 37 8.43 -9.08 -10.55
CA ASN A 37 7.26 -8.69 -11.37
C ASN A 37 5.94 -9.23 -10.78
N SER A 38 5.98 -10.43 -10.18
CA SER A 38 4.84 -11.02 -9.49
C SER A 38 4.42 -10.20 -8.26
N ASN A 39 5.39 -9.82 -7.41
CA ASN A 39 5.13 -9.01 -6.23
C ASN A 39 4.70 -7.58 -6.58
N ILE A 40 5.23 -6.99 -7.65
CA ILE A 40 4.79 -5.68 -8.14
C ILE A 40 3.31 -5.74 -8.57
N LYS A 41 2.91 -6.79 -9.30
CA LYS A 41 1.51 -7.00 -9.69
C LYS A 41 0.61 -7.21 -8.46
N LYS A 42 1.05 -8.05 -7.52
CA LYS A 42 0.35 -8.27 -6.24
C LYS A 42 0.23 -6.97 -5.43
N ALA A 43 1.24 -6.11 -5.43
CA ALA A 43 1.22 -4.83 -4.72
C ALA A 43 0.19 -3.86 -5.34
N GLY A 44 0.09 -3.85 -6.67
CA GLY A 44 -0.97 -3.11 -7.38
C GLY A 44 -2.36 -3.60 -6.99
N ASN A 45 -2.57 -4.91 -6.99
CA ASN A 45 -3.84 -5.52 -6.57
C ASN A 45 -4.16 -5.21 -5.11
N LEU A 46 -3.17 -5.30 -4.22
CA LEU A 46 -3.31 -4.96 -2.81
C LEU A 46 -3.74 -3.51 -2.62
N ARG A 47 -3.11 -2.58 -3.34
CA ARG A 47 -3.50 -1.16 -3.33
C ARG A 47 -4.94 -0.97 -3.81
N SER A 48 -5.37 -1.66 -4.86
CA SER A 48 -6.75 -1.60 -5.34
C SER A 48 -7.74 -2.15 -4.31
N LEU A 49 -7.40 -3.25 -3.64
CA LEU A 49 -8.21 -3.83 -2.57
C LEU A 49 -8.33 -2.87 -1.38
N ILE A 50 -7.23 -2.25 -0.95
CA ILE A 50 -7.24 -1.23 0.11
C ILE A 50 -8.17 -0.07 -0.27
N VAL A 51 -8.04 0.47 -1.49
CA VAL A 51 -8.91 1.56 -1.94
C VAL A 51 -10.37 1.13 -1.97
N HIS A 52 -10.67 -0.12 -2.35
CA HIS A 52 -12.02 -0.65 -2.31
C HIS A 52 -12.56 -0.74 -0.87
N GLU A 53 -11.79 -1.31 0.06
CA GLU A 53 -12.14 -1.38 1.49
C GLU A 53 -12.35 0.04 2.08
N ILE A 54 -11.55 1.02 1.67
CA ILE A 54 -11.68 2.41 2.12
C ILE A 54 -13.00 3.02 1.64
N ASN A 55 -13.35 2.81 0.37
CA ASN A 55 -14.61 3.28 -0.18
C ASN A 55 -15.82 2.56 0.45
N SER A 56 -15.66 1.29 0.81
CA SER A 56 -16.68 0.51 1.54
C SER A 56 -16.81 0.91 3.01
N GLY A 57 -15.86 1.69 3.55
CA GLY A 57 -15.84 2.09 4.96
C GLY A 57 -15.32 1.02 5.93
N GLU A 58 -14.93 -0.15 5.44
CA GLU A 58 -14.45 -1.29 6.26
C GLU A 58 -12.92 -1.32 6.43
N PHE A 59 -12.20 -0.38 5.80
CA PHE A 59 -10.75 -0.40 5.86
C PHE A 59 -10.20 -0.03 7.25
N GLU A 60 -9.63 -1.05 7.92
CA GLU A 60 -8.91 -0.89 9.17
C GLU A 60 -7.39 -0.84 8.93
N TYR A 61 -6.82 0.36 9.04
CA TYR A 61 -5.40 0.59 8.77
C TYR A 61 -4.48 -0.23 9.68
N LEU A 62 -4.71 -0.18 11.00
CA LEU A 62 -3.88 -0.89 11.99
C LEU A 62 -3.99 -2.41 11.86
N ARG A 63 -5.16 -2.91 11.46
CA ARG A 63 -5.35 -4.35 11.20
C ARG A 63 -4.56 -4.81 9.99
N ARG A 64 -4.51 -3.98 8.93
CA ARG A 64 -3.78 -4.28 7.69
C ARG A 64 -2.28 -4.07 7.83
N PHE A 65 -1.86 -3.02 8.54
CA PHE A 65 -0.47 -2.64 8.74
C PHE A 65 -0.18 -2.42 10.24
N PRO A 66 -0.11 -3.51 11.03
CA PRO A 66 0.04 -3.42 12.50
C PRO A 66 1.36 -2.78 12.93
N GLN A 67 2.38 -2.82 12.08
CA GLN A 67 3.69 -2.21 12.34
C GLN A 67 3.90 -0.88 11.60
N SER A 68 2.84 -0.30 11.02
CA SER A 68 2.98 0.99 10.34
C SER A 68 2.90 2.15 11.33
N SER A 69 4.01 2.89 11.45
CA SER A 69 4.05 4.16 12.15
C SER A 69 3.12 5.22 11.54
N THR A 70 2.73 5.07 10.27
CA THR A 70 1.78 5.96 9.60
C THR A 70 0.36 5.74 10.14
N GLY A 71 -0.03 4.48 10.32
CA GLY A 71 -1.35 4.10 10.85
C GLY A 71 -1.55 4.54 12.29
N ALA A 72 -0.51 4.38 13.12
CA ALA A 72 -0.52 4.82 14.51
C ALA A 72 -0.70 6.34 14.69
N LYS A 73 -0.44 7.13 13.65
CA LYS A 73 -0.60 8.59 13.65
C LYS A 73 -1.93 9.06 13.06
N MET A 74 -2.75 8.12 12.56
CA MET A 74 -4.02 8.40 11.87
C MET A 74 -5.25 7.86 12.60
N VAL A 75 -5.07 6.98 13.58
CA VAL A 75 -6.09 6.64 14.58
C VAL A 75 -6.17 7.69 15.68
#